data_AF-A0A645F998-F1
#
_entry.id   AF-A0A645F998-F1
#
_cell.length_a   1.000
_cell.length_b   1.000
_cell.length_c   1.000
_cell.angle_alpha   90.00
_cell.angle_beta   90.00
_cell.angle_gamma   90.00
#
_symmetry.space_group_name_H-M   'P 1'
#
loop_
_entity.id
_entity.type
_entity.pdbx_description
1 polymer ?
#
loop_
_entity_poly.entity_id
_entity_poly.type
_entity_poly.pdbx_seq_one_letter_code
_entity_poly.pdbx_strand_id
1 'polypeptide(L)'
;MIKKSFINIACFFLLLTLVGCSSFVSEIDLTKLSSADDVNNAYSQNSDKIKNKEKIQELNITSLDQILKYAQNAKNISSESQNSSDKIELINKLVVLDDLSVNTNQNLKDQTLRYLESEYKNNKFENDLEKNYYLTYYLVNTVPSEGNHPHKVIIAMNDFIENTIKLKDSENDKETLERLIKDNKEKINKSVYTITEMYDSNGNKIEY
;
A
#
# COMPACT_ATOMS: atom_id res chain seq x y z
N MET A 1 -75.73 13.29 32.06
CA MET A 1 -75.22 13.58 33.42
C MET A 1 -73.83 12.98 33.54
N ILE A 2 -72.92 13.70 34.19
CA ILE A 2 -71.45 13.65 34.12
C ILE A 2 -70.85 12.60 35.08
N LYS A 3 -69.71 11.96 34.69
CA LYS A 3 -68.41 11.78 35.43
C LYS A 3 -67.60 10.61 34.79
N LYS A 4 -66.44 10.83 34.15
CA LYS A 4 -65.03 10.89 34.69
C LYS A 4 -64.65 9.62 35.48
N SER A 5 -63.48 8.97 35.43
CA SER A 5 -62.15 9.14 34.79
C SER A 5 -61.27 7.94 35.25
N PHE A 6 -60.03 7.81 34.72
CA PHE A 6 -58.82 7.03 35.11
C PHE A 6 -58.39 6.03 34.01
N ILE A 7 -57.43 6.33 33.12
CA ILE A 7 -55.95 6.48 33.25
C ILE A 7 -55.26 5.22 33.80
N ASN A 8 -54.57 4.50 32.91
CA ASN A 8 -53.27 3.80 33.05
C ASN A 8 -52.85 3.36 31.63
N ILE A 9 -51.95 4.06 30.94
CA ILE A 9 -50.47 3.97 30.97
C ILE A 9 -49.90 2.60 30.57
N ALA A 10 -49.12 2.65 29.48
CA ALA A 10 -48.00 1.78 29.08
C ALA A 10 -48.31 0.38 28.51
N CYS A 11 -48.06 0.21 27.21
CA CYS A 11 -46.82 -0.41 26.67
C CYS A 11 -47.00 -0.52 25.14
N PHE A 12 -46.29 0.27 24.34
CA PHE A 12 -44.93 -0.03 23.85
C PHE A 12 -44.90 -1.34 23.02
N PHE A 13 -45.09 -1.23 21.71
CA PHE A 13 -44.03 -1.52 20.74
C PHE A 13 -44.50 -1.17 19.32
N LEU A 14 -43.83 -0.16 18.76
CA LEU A 14 -43.77 0.15 17.33
C LEU A 14 -43.25 -1.08 16.58
N LEU A 15 -44.06 -1.62 15.67
CA LEU A 15 -43.55 -2.40 14.54
C LEU A 15 -42.95 -1.43 13.53
N LEU A 16 -41.72 -1.00 13.82
CA LEU A 16 -40.81 -0.47 12.81
C LEU A 16 -40.41 -1.66 11.92
N THR A 17 -41.02 -1.74 10.75
CA THR A 17 -40.51 -2.54 9.65
C THR A 17 -39.13 -2.00 9.29
N LEU A 18 -38.08 -2.63 9.83
CA LEU A 18 -36.75 -2.60 9.25
C LEU A 18 -36.89 -3.17 7.84
N VAL A 19 -37.03 -2.26 6.87
CA VAL A 19 -36.55 -2.51 5.51
C VAL A 19 -35.03 -2.59 5.66
N GLY A 20 -34.55 -3.79 5.99
CA GLY A 20 -33.16 -4.13 5.78
C GLY A 20 -32.93 -4.05 4.30
N CYS A 21 -32.36 -2.94 3.82
CA CYS A 21 -31.59 -2.93 2.59
C CYS A 21 -30.43 -3.90 2.81
N SER A 22 -30.68 -5.20 2.66
CA SER A 22 -29.64 -6.15 2.27
C SER A 22 -29.32 -5.81 0.82
N SER A 23 -28.56 -4.74 0.60
CA SER A 23 -27.74 -4.65 -0.60
C SER A 23 -26.90 -5.93 -0.58
N PHE A 24 -27.20 -6.87 -1.47
CA PHE A 24 -26.26 -7.92 -1.82
C PHE A 24 -25.04 -7.20 -2.35
N VAL A 25 -24.09 -6.91 -1.47
CA VAL A 25 -22.78 -6.44 -1.85
C VAL A 25 -22.12 -7.68 -2.45
N SER A 26 -22.12 -7.76 -3.78
CA SER A 26 -21.30 -8.76 -4.47
C SER A 26 -19.87 -8.60 -3.97
N GLU A 27 -19.27 -9.69 -3.50
CA GLU A 27 -17.86 -9.70 -3.11
C GLU A 27 -17.03 -9.14 -4.26
N ILE A 28 -16.30 -8.04 -4.01
CA ILE A 28 -15.50 -7.39 -5.04
C ILE A 28 -14.36 -8.34 -5.43
N ASP A 29 -14.24 -8.61 -6.72
CA ASP A 29 -13.09 -9.32 -7.27
C ASP A 29 -11.86 -8.42 -7.20
N LEU A 30 -11.02 -8.64 -6.19
CA LEU A 30 -9.81 -7.86 -5.92
C LEU A 30 -8.80 -7.90 -7.08
N THR A 31 -8.91 -8.87 -8.00
CA THR A 31 -8.04 -8.95 -9.19
C THR A 31 -8.46 -8.01 -10.32
N LYS A 32 -9.62 -7.34 -10.18
CA LYS A 32 -10.22 -6.48 -11.21
C LYS A 32 -10.41 -5.02 -10.77
N LEU A 33 -9.76 -4.59 -9.70
CA LEU A 33 -9.81 -3.19 -9.27
C LEU A 33 -9.27 -2.29 -10.38
N SER A 34 -10.05 -1.27 -10.75
CA SER A 34 -9.76 -0.43 -11.92
C SER A 34 -9.86 1.07 -11.65
N SER A 35 -10.44 1.48 -10.52
CA SER A 35 -10.66 2.88 -10.15
C SER A 35 -10.43 3.13 -8.66
N ALA A 36 -10.31 4.40 -8.28
CA ALA A 36 -10.22 4.80 -6.87
C ALA A 36 -11.42 4.34 -6.04
N ASP A 37 -12.63 4.38 -6.62
CA ASP A 37 -13.86 3.94 -5.97
C ASP A 37 -13.86 2.42 -5.72
N ASP A 38 -13.40 1.63 -6.70
CA ASP A 38 -13.24 0.18 -6.52
C ASP A 38 -12.32 -0.13 -5.34
N VAL A 39 -11.17 0.56 -5.26
CA VAL A 39 -10.19 0.39 -4.17
C VAL A 39 -10.78 0.75 -2.82
N ASN A 40 -11.45 1.90 -2.71
CA ASN A 40 -12.07 2.35 -1.47
C ASN A 40 -13.17 1.40 -0.99
N ASN A 41 -14.00 0.91 -1.92
CA ASN A 41 -15.05 -0.05 -1.63
C ASN A 41 -14.47 -1.40 -1.19
N ALA A 42 -13.48 -1.92 -1.92
CA ALA A 42 -12.80 -3.17 -1.60
C ALA A 42 -12.11 -3.12 -0.23
N TYR A 43 -11.42 -2.02 0.07
CA TYR A 43 -10.77 -1.79 1.35
C TYR A 43 -11.78 -1.76 2.51
N SER A 44 -12.90 -1.08 2.30
CA SER A 44 -13.98 -1.00 3.30
C SER A 44 -14.61 -2.37 3.57
N GLN A 45 -14.88 -3.15 2.52
CA GLN A 45 -15.46 -4.50 2.63
C GLN A 45 -14.52 -5.49 3.33
N ASN A 46 -13.20 -5.30 3.23
CA ASN A 46 -12.20 -6.17 3.87
C ASN A 46 -11.65 -5.60 5.19
N SER A 47 -12.27 -4.54 5.74
CA SER A 47 -11.74 -3.81 6.91
C SER A 47 -11.52 -4.69 8.15
N ASP A 48 -12.42 -5.64 8.43
CA ASP A 48 -12.26 -6.58 9.55
C ASP A 48 -11.05 -7.50 9.37
N LYS A 49 -10.88 -8.08 8.18
CA LYS A 49 -9.72 -8.92 7.85
C LYS A 49 -8.42 -8.12 7.97
N ILE A 50 -8.38 -6.91 7.42
CA ILE A 50 -7.23 -6.00 7.47
C ILE A 50 -6.86 -5.70 8.93
N LYS A 51 -7.84 -5.33 9.76
CA LYS A 51 -7.63 -5.01 11.17
C LYS A 51 -7.11 -6.19 11.97
N ASN A 52 -7.61 -7.39 11.67
CA ASN A 52 -7.21 -8.63 12.34
C ASN A 52 -5.95 -9.25 11.74
N LYS A 53 -5.37 -8.65 10.69
CA LYS A 53 -4.23 -9.19 9.92
C LYS A 53 -4.51 -10.60 9.37
N GLU A 54 -5.74 -10.83 8.97
CA GLU A 54 -6.17 -12.06 8.30
C GLU A 54 -5.84 -11.98 6.81
N LYS A 55 -5.70 -13.15 6.18
CA LYS A 55 -5.47 -13.27 4.74
C LYS A 55 -6.64 -12.66 3.97
N ILE A 56 -6.34 -11.73 3.06
CA ILE A 56 -7.35 -11.01 2.27
C ILE A 56 -7.65 -11.76 0.98
N GLN A 57 -6.61 -12.29 0.31
CA GLN A 57 -6.75 -13.08 -0.92
C GLN A 57 -5.67 -14.15 -1.09
N GLU A 58 -5.99 -15.17 -1.89
CA GLU A 58 -5.08 -16.24 -2.31
C GLU A 58 -4.59 -15.96 -3.73
N LEU A 59 -3.30 -15.69 -3.88
CA LEU A 59 -2.68 -15.39 -5.17
C LEU A 59 -1.53 -16.36 -5.45
N ASN A 60 -1.45 -16.83 -6.69
CA ASN A 60 -0.33 -17.64 -7.16
C ASN A 60 0.72 -16.74 -7.85
N ILE A 61 1.55 -16.07 -7.06
CA ILE A 61 2.63 -15.21 -7.56
C ILE A 61 3.92 -16.00 -7.65
N THR A 62 4.40 -16.21 -8.88
CA THR A 62 5.60 -17.03 -9.17
C THR A 62 6.70 -16.24 -9.87
N SER A 63 6.48 -14.96 -10.19
CA SER A 63 7.41 -14.15 -10.97
C SER A 63 7.41 -12.67 -10.56
N LEU A 64 8.55 -12.00 -10.77
CA LEU A 64 8.67 -10.55 -10.62
C LEU A 64 7.69 -9.80 -11.54
N ASP A 65 7.49 -10.26 -12.77
CA ASP A 65 6.58 -9.63 -13.73
C ASP A 65 5.14 -9.52 -13.21
N GLN A 66 4.68 -10.50 -12.42
CA GLN A 66 3.36 -10.42 -11.78
C GLN A 66 3.32 -9.30 -10.74
N ILE A 67 4.34 -9.18 -9.89
CA ILE A 67 4.45 -8.09 -8.90
C ILE A 67 4.49 -6.72 -9.60
N LEU A 68 5.25 -6.61 -10.69
CA LEU A 68 5.33 -5.38 -11.49
C LEU A 68 4.00 -5.01 -12.15
N LYS A 69 3.15 -5.99 -12.48
CA LYS A 69 1.78 -5.73 -12.99
C LYS A 69 0.88 -5.12 -11.92
N TYR A 70 0.95 -5.60 -10.68
CA TYR A 70 0.22 -4.97 -9.56
C TYR A 70 0.68 -3.53 -9.33
N ALA A 71 2.00 -3.30 -9.29
CA ALA A 71 2.56 -1.95 -9.16
C ALA A 71 2.15 -1.02 -10.32
N GLN A 72 2.12 -1.54 -11.54
CA GLN A 72 1.64 -0.80 -12.71
C GLN A 72 0.15 -0.48 -12.61
N ASN A 73 -0.67 -1.42 -12.12
CA ASN A 73 -2.10 -1.17 -11.89
C ASN A 73 -2.31 -0.08 -10.84
N ALA A 74 -1.53 -0.12 -9.74
CA ALA A 74 -1.58 0.91 -8.71
C ALA A 74 -1.20 2.30 -9.23
N LYS A 75 -0.17 2.40 -10.07
CA LYS A 75 0.15 3.63 -10.79
C LYS A 75 -1.03 4.12 -11.65
N ASN A 76 -1.67 3.23 -12.41
CA ASN A 76 -2.78 3.59 -13.28
C ASN A 76 -3.97 4.13 -12.47
N ILE A 77 -4.38 3.41 -11.42
CA ILE A 77 -5.50 3.81 -10.55
C ILE A 77 -5.21 5.12 -9.83
N SER A 78 -4.04 5.24 -9.19
CA SER A 78 -3.69 6.45 -8.44
C SER A 78 -3.51 7.68 -9.35
N SER A 79 -3.21 7.50 -10.64
CA SER A 79 -3.06 8.63 -11.57
C SER A 79 -4.34 9.45 -11.78
N GLU A 80 -5.51 8.89 -11.43
CA GLU A 80 -6.80 9.58 -11.47
C GLU A 80 -6.90 10.67 -10.39
N SER A 81 -6.18 10.53 -9.28
CA SER A 81 -6.17 11.48 -8.18
C SER A 81 -5.32 12.72 -8.49
N GLN A 82 -5.87 13.90 -8.21
CA GLN A 82 -5.21 15.18 -8.48
C GLN A 82 -4.20 15.60 -7.43
N ASN A 83 -4.32 15.12 -6.18
CA ASN A 83 -3.40 15.46 -5.11
C ASN A 83 -2.61 14.24 -4.62
N SER A 84 -1.45 14.53 -4.05
CA SER A 84 -0.42 13.59 -3.63
C SER A 84 -0.84 12.74 -2.45
N SER A 85 -1.67 13.30 -1.54
CA SER A 85 -2.16 12.55 -0.38
C SER A 85 -3.07 11.41 -0.81
N ASP A 86 -4.04 11.69 -1.69
CA ASP A 86 -4.97 10.68 -2.21
C ASP A 86 -4.24 9.61 -3.01
N LYS A 87 -3.23 9.99 -3.81
CA LYS A 87 -2.37 9.04 -4.53
C LYS A 87 -1.69 8.06 -3.59
N ILE A 88 -1.06 8.59 -2.54
CA ILE A 88 -0.35 7.78 -1.54
C ILE A 88 -1.34 6.87 -0.81
N GLU A 89 -2.49 7.40 -0.38
CA GLU A 89 -3.51 6.62 0.32
C GLU A 89 -4.05 5.48 -0.55
N LEU A 90 -4.36 5.74 -1.82
CA LEU A 90 -4.81 4.70 -2.76
C LEU A 90 -3.76 3.60 -2.96
N ILE A 91 -2.49 3.97 -3.13
CA ILE A 91 -1.41 2.99 -3.30
C ILE A 91 -1.25 2.16 -2.01
N ASN A 92 -1.30 2.79 -0.84
CA ASN A 92 -1.23 2.08 0.44
C ASN A 92 -2.37 1.05 0.58
N LYS A 93 -3.60 1.44 0.24
CA LYS A 93 -4.77 0.54 0.25
C LYS A 93 -4.58 -0.62 -0.71
N LEU A 94 -4.08 -0.36 -1.92
CA LEU A 94 -3.82 -1.40 -2.92
C LEU A 94 -2.76 -2.41 -2.44
N VAL A 95 -1.64 -1.97 -1.86
CA VAL A 95 -0.64 -2.90 -1.31
C VAL A 95 -1.23 -3.81 -0.23
N VAL A 96 -2.11 -3.27 0.63
CA VAL A 96 -2.82 -4.06 1.64
C VAL A 96 -3.77 -5.06 0.98
N LEU A 97 -4.62 -4.60 0.06
CA LEU A 97 -5.59 -5.43 -0.63
C LEU A 97 -4.94 -6.56 -1.42
N ASP A 98 -3.88 -6.26 -2.17
CA ASP A 98 -3.12 -7.22 -2.99
C ASP A 98 -2.49 -8.34 -2.14
N ASP A 99 -2.28 -8.10 -0.86
CA ASP A 99 -1.81 -9.08 0.14
C ASP A 99 -0.59 -9.88 -0.34
N LEU A 100 0.31 -9.21 -1.07
CA LEU A 100 1.52 -9.85 -1.62
C LEU A 100 2.42 -10.40 -0.50
N SER A 101 2.28 -9.89 0.73
CA SER A 101 3.06 -10.31 1.90
C SER A 101 3.01 -11.81 2.18
N VAL A 102 1.82 -12.40 2.09
CA VAL A 102 1.56 -13.82 2.35
C VAL A 102 1.51 -14.64 1.06
N ASN A 103 1.50 -13.97 -0.10
CA ASN A 103 1.40 -14.59 -1.42
C ASN A 103 2.73 -14.55 -2.21
N THR A 104 3.83 -14.11 -1.59
CA THR A 104 5.16 -14.08 -2.22
C THR A 104 6.21 -14.72 -1.30
N ASN A 105 7.28 -15.26 -1.90
CA ASN A 105 8.40 -15.83 -1.17
C ASN A 105 9.59 -14.84 -1.11
N GLN A 106 10.62 -15.20 -0.34
CA GLN A 106 11.79 -14.34 -0.15
C GLN A 106 12.54 -14.04 -1.46
N ASN A 107 12.67 -15.01 -2.36
CA ASN A 107 13.35 -14.81 -3.65
C ASN A 107 12.67 -13.71 -4.49
N LEU A 108 11.33 -13.65 -4.49
CA LEU A 108 10.59 -12.60 -5.18
C LEU A 108 10.76 -11.23 -4.52
N LYS A 109 10.85 -11.16 -3.18
CA LYS A 109 11.18 -9.93 -2.44
C LYS A 109 12.58 -9.43 -2.83
N ASP A 110 13.56 -10.32 -2.90
CA ASP A 110 14.94 -9.98 -3.28
C ASP A 110 15.03 -9.52 -4.75
N GLN A 111 14.30 -10.16 -5.66
CA GLN A 111 14.18 -9.71 -7.05
C GLN A 111 13.54 -8.33 -7.16
N THR A 112 12.52 -8.06 -6.37
CA THR A 112 11.85 -6.76 -6.33
C THR A 112 12.79 -5.66 -5.82
N LEU A 113 13.58 -5.94 -4.78
CA LEU A 113 14.60 -5.01 -4.30
C LEU A 113 15.66 -4.73 -5.38
N ARG A 114 16.19 -5.76 -6.04
CA ARG A 114 17.16 -5.59 -7.14
C ARG A 114 16.60 -4.79 -8.31
N TYR A 115 15.32 -4.96 -8.63
CA TYR A 115 14.63 -4.14 -9.61
C TYR A 115 14.66 -2.66 -9.19
N LEU A 116 14.27 -2.34 -7.95
CA LEU A 116 14.28 -0.98 -7.43
C LEU A 116 15.69 -0.36 -7.40
N GLU A 117 16.71 -1.12 -7.00
CA GLU A 117 18.09 -0.68 -7.05
C GLU A 117 18.56 -0.36 -8.47
N SER A 118 18.18 -1.19 -9.44
CA SER A 118 18.48 -0.96 -10.86
C SER A 118 17.79 0.32 -11.36
N GLU A 119 16.52 0.53 -11.03
CA GLU A 119 15.80 1.74 -11.39
C GLU A 119 16.43 2.98 -10.76
N TYR A 120 16.91 2.89 -9.52
CA TYR A 120 17.65 3.96 -8.86
C TYR A 120 19.00 4.26 -9.55
N LYS A 121 19.83 3.23 -9.77
CA LYS A 121 21.16 3.37 -10.42
C LYS A 121 21.07 3.94 -11.83
N ASN A 122 20.01 3.62 -12.55
CA ASN A 122 19.77 4.08 -13.91
C ASN A 122 19.04 5.43 -13.99
N ASN A 123 18.88 6.15 -12.86
CA ASN A 123 18.16 7.42 -12.75
C ASN A 123 16.70 7.33 -13.28
N LYS A 124 16.06 6.17 -13.12
CA LYS A 124 14.66 5.93 -13.50
C LYS A 124 13.70 5.94 -12.32
N PHE A 125 14.22 5.99 -11.08
CA PHE A 125 13.41 5.97 -9.87
C PHE A 125 12.33 7.07 -9.82
N GLU A 126 12.68 8.26 -10.30
CA GLU A 126 11.80 9.44 -10.33
C GLU A 126 10.85 9.45 -11.55
N ASN A 127 11.09 8.63 -12.57
CA ASN A 127 10.26 8.56 -13.78
C ASN A 127 8.92 7.85 -13.53
N ASP A 128 8.90 6.93 -12.56
CA ASP A 128 7.77 6.07 -12.23
C ASP A 128 7.49 6.05 -10.72
N LEU A 129 7.39 7.24 -10.11
CA LEU A 129 7.26 7.41 -8.64
C LEU A 129 6.13 6.57 -8.05
N GLU A 130 4.91 6.63 -8.58
CA GLU A 130 3.76 5.91 -8.02
C GLU A 130 3.95 4.37 -8.08
N LYS A 131 4.53 3.86 -9.18
CA LYS A 131 4.85 2.43 -9.32
C LYS A 131 5.95 2.02 -8.35
N ASN A 132 7.01 2.82 -8.25
CA ASN A 132 8.12 2.53 -7.35
C ASN A 132 7.70 2.65 -5.88
N TYR A 133 6.78 3.58 -5.56
CA TYR A 133 6.19 3.74 -4.23
C TYR A 133 5.43 2.49 -3.81
N TYR A 134 4.59 1.94 -4.69
CA TYR A 134 3.92 0.66 -4.44
C TYR A 134 4.92 -0.44 -4.07
N LEU A 135 5.98 -0.59 -4.85
CA LEU A 135 6.97 -1.65 -4.66
C LEU A 135 7.78 -1.46 -3.35
N THR A 136 8.20 -0.22 -3.05
CA THR A 136 8.91 0.06 -1.79
C THR A 136 8.00 -0.14 -0.59
N TYR A 137 6.74 0.32 -0.66
CA TYR A 137 5.78 0.16 0.42
C TYR A 137 5.44 -1.31 0.66
N TYR A 138 5.28 -2.10 -0.41
CA TYR A 138 5.18 -3.56 -0.33
C TYR A 138 6.39 -4.16 0.41
N LEU A 139 7.63 -3.77 0.06
CA LEU A 139 8.81 -4.32 0.74
C LEU A 139 8.93 -3.86 2.20
N VAL A 140 8.62 -2.59 2.52
CA VAL A 140 8.62 -2.08 3.91
C VAL A 140 7.71 -2.93 4.79
N ASN A 141 6.52 -3.29 4.29
CA ASN A 141 5.52 -4.04 5.05
C ASN A 141 5.79 -5.56 5.11
N THR A 142 6.81 -6.08 4.41
CA THR A 142 6.98 -7.53 4.22
C THR A 142 8.38 -8.07 4.50
N VAL A 143 9.39 -7.20 4.58
CA VAL A 143 10.75 -7.54 4.97
C VAL A 143 10.89 -7.28 6.48
N PRO A 144 11.26 -8.28 7.30
CA PRO A 144 11.45 -8.09 8.74
C PRO A 144 12.48 -7.00 9.06
N SER A 145 12.20 -6.21 10.09
CA SER A 145 13.06 -5.09 10.53
C SER A 145 14.31 -5.51 11.31
N GLU A 146 14.36 -6.74 11.81
CA GLU A 146 15.46 -7.22 12.65
C GLU A 146 16.70 -7.60 11.83
N GLY A 147 17.81 -6.90 12.09
CA GLY A 147 19.17 -7.30 11.67
C GLY A 147 19.56 -7.08 10.20
N ASN A 148 18.64 -6.68 9.33
CA ASN A 148 18.88 -6.68 7.88
C ASN A 148 19.19 -5.28 7.32
N HIS A 149 20.44 -5.05 6.88
CA HIS A 149 20.83 -3.86 6.11
C HIS A 149 19.89 -3.51 4.94
N PRO A 150 19.34 -4.48 4.18
CA PRO A 150 18.34 -4.22 3.13
C PRO A 150 17.11 -3.45 3.60
N HIS A 151 16.62 -3.68 4.83
CA HIS A 151 15.40 -3.04 5.33
C HIS A 151 15.55 -1.52 5.49
N LYS A 152 16.73 -1.05 5.93
CA LYS A 152 17.03 0.39 6.04
C LYS A 152 17.05 1.07 4.67
N VAL A 153 17.53 0.38 3.64
CA VAL A 153 17.56 0.89 2.26
C VAL A 153 16.15 0.99 1.71
N ILE A 154 15.34 -0.04 1.92
CA ILE A 154 13.94 -0.08 1.50
C ILE A 154 13.17 1.09 2.12
N ILE A 155 13.34 1.36 3.43
CA ILE A 155 12.74 2.52 4.10
C ILE A 155 13.24 3.83 3.46
N ALA A 156 14.54 3.99 3.26
CA ALA A 156 15.08 5.21 2.67
C ALA A 156 14.57 5.43 1.23
N MET A 157 14.42 4.38 0.43
CA MET A 157 13.80 4.43 -0.90
C MET A 157 12.32 4.81 -0.82
N ASN A 158 11.58 4.21 0.09
CA ASN A 158 10.17 4.52 0.31
C ASN A 158 9.98 6.01 0.67
N ASP A 159 10.72 6.47 1.69
CA ASP A 159 10.64 7.86 2.17
C ASP A 159 11.11 8.85 1.11
N PHE A 160 12.12 8.51 0.31
CA PHE A 160 12.54 9.32 -0.83
C PHE A 160 11.37 9.51 -1.80
N ILE A 161 10.77 8.42 -2.27
CA ILE A 161 9.68 8.46 -3.25
C ILE A 161 8.45 9.19 -2.69
N GLU A 162 8.05 8.86 -1.47
CA GLU A 162 6.88 9.46 -0.81
C GLU A 162 7.02 10.99 -0.70
N ASN A 163 8.20 11.46 -0.26
CA ASN A 163 8.47 12.89 -0.15
C ASN A 163 8.55 13.56 -1.53
N THR A 164 9.09 12.89 -2.56
CA THR A 164 9.08 13.41 -3.93
C THR A 164 7.66 13.52 -4.50
N ILE A 165 6.76 12.57 -4.18
CA ILE A 165 5.34 12.67 -4.53
C ILE A 165 4.73 13.89 -3.83
N LYS A 166 4.83 13.99 -2.49
CA LYS A 166 4.28 15.10 -1.70
C LYS A 166 4.77 16.48 -2.14
N LEU A 167 6.04 16.59 -2.55
CA LEU A 167 6.65 17.84 -3.00
C LEU A 167 5.90 18.47 -4.19
N LYS A 168 5.24 17.67 -5.05
CA LYS A 168 4.51 18.17 -6.22
C LYS A 168 3.38 19.14 -5.86
N ASP A 169 2.77 18.96 -4.69
CA ASP A 169 1.61 19.75 -4.26
C ASP A 169 1.91 20.62 -3.02
N SER A 170 3.17 20.66 -2.57
CA SER A 170 3.55 21.31 -1.32
C SER A 170 4.12 22.71 -1.55
N GLU A 171 3.32 23.74 -1.26
CA GLU A 171 3.81 25.13 -1.22
C GLU A 171 4.44 25.49 0.14
N ASN A 172 3.86 25.02 1.24
CA ASN A 172 4.27 25.44 2.60
C ASN A 172 5.42 24.60 3.19
N ASP A 173 5.58 23.34 2.75
CA ASP A 173 6.55 22.39 3.32
C ASP A 173 7.74 22.09 2.39
N LYS A 174 7.89 22.89 1.32
CA LYS A 174 8.83 22.65 0.22
C LYS A 174 10.27 22.43 0.71
N GLU A 175 10.81 23.36 1.50
CA GLU A 175 12.20 23.32 1.98
C GLU A 175 12.45 22.07 2.86
N THR A 176 11.47 21.72 3.70
CA THR A 176 11.56 20.52 4.54
C THR A 176 11.59 19.25 3.70
N LEU A 177 10.70 19.15 2.70
CA LEU A 177 10.64 17.99 1.80
C LEU A 177 11.92 17.86 0.96
N GLU A 178 12.44 18.96 0.40
CA GLU A 178 13.70 18.96 -0.35
C GLU A 178 14.88 18.46 0.50
N ARG A 179 14.95 18.88 1.77
CA ARG A 179 15.95 18.38 2.72
C ARG A 179 15.79 16.88 2.97
N LEU A 180 14.57 16.41 3.24
CA LEU A 180 14.30 14.99 3.48
C LEU A 180 14.65 14.12 2.26
N ILE A 181 14.31 14.59 1.05
CA ILE A 181 14.65 13.93 -0.22
C ILE A 181 16.17 13.80 -0.34
N LYS A 182 16.92 14.88 -0.09
CA LYS A 182 18.39 14.86 -0.12
C LYS A 182 18.97 13.88 0.90
N ASP A 183 18.51 13.94 2.14
CA ASP A 183 18.99 13.06 3.22
C ASP A 183 18.73 11.59 2.89
N ASN A 184 17.57 11.26 2.33
CA ASN A 184 17.25 9.89 1.93
C ASN A 184 18.06 9.44 0.71
N LYS A 185 18.32 10.32 -0.26
CA LYS A 185 19.23 10.05 -1.38
C LYS A 185 20.64 9.68 -0.89
N GLU A 186 21.16 10.39 0.12
CA GLU A 186 22.43 10.06 0.74
C GLU A 186 22.42 8.69 1.45
N LYS A 187 21.35 8.34 2.17
CA LYS A 187 21.19 7.03 2.80
C LYS A 187 21.14 5.90 1.77
N ILE A 188 20.38 6.09 0.67
CA ILE A 188 20.30 5.12 -0.42
C ILE A 188 21.69 4.94 -1.03
N ASN A 189 22.38 6.03 -1.39
CA ASN A 189 23.73 5.97 -1.95
C ASN A 189 24.69 5.20 -1.05
N LYS A 190 24.77 5.55 0.25
CA LYS A 190 25.64 4.86 1.22
C LYS A 190 25.36 3.36 1.30
N SER A 191 24.12 2.95 1.11
CA SER A 191 23.70 1.56 1.30
C SER A 191 23.76 0.72 0.03
N VAL A 192 23.51 1.32 -1.14
CA VAL A 192 23.67 0.66 -2.44
C VAL A 192 25.12 0.26 -2.69
N TYR A 193 26.10 1.00 -2.15
CA TYR A 193 27.51 0.59 -2.19
C TYR A 193 27.79 -0.64 -1.29
N THR A 194 27.15 -0.76 -0.14
CA THR A 194 27.37 -1.86 0.83
C THR A 194 26.68 -3.17 0.42
N ILE A 195 25.58 -3.15 -0.35
CA ILE A 195 24.87 -4.38 -0.77
C ILE A 195 25.56 -5.08 -1.94
N THR A 196 26.29 -4.36 -2.79
CA THR A 196 27.12 -4.96 -3.86
C THR A 196 28.15 -5.96 -3.33
N GLU A 197 28.51 -5.89 -2.04
CA GLU A 197 29.43 -6.84 -1.40
C GLU A 197 28.72 -8.07 -0.83
N MET A 198 27.39 -8.06 -0.74
CA MET A 198 26.58 -9.17 -0.20
C MET A 198 26.05 -10.12 -1.28
N TYR A 199 26.24 -9.82 -2.56
CA TYR A 199 25.79 -10.66 -3.67
C TYR A 199 26.85 -10.75 -4.76
N ASP A 200 27.06 -11.95 -5.30
CA ASP A 200 28.02 -12.17 -6.40
C ASP A 200 27.50 -11.56 -7.72
N SER A 201 28.34 -11.60 -8.75
CA SER A 201 27.98 -11.12 -10.10
C SER A 201 26.83 -11.89 -10.75
N ASN A 202 26.42 -13.03 -10.17
CA ASN A 202 25.28 -13.84 -10.60
C ASN A 202 24.02 -13.57 -9.75
N GLY A 203 24.08 -12.66 -8.76
CA GLY A 203 22.97 -12.32 -7.88
C GLY A 203 22.72 -13.30 -6.74
N ASN A 204 23.67 -14.21 -6.45
CA ASN A 204 23.60 -15.11 -5.31
C ASN A 204 24.10 -14.40 -4.05
N LYS A 205 23.44 -14.63 -2.91
CA LYS A 205 23.87 -14.07 -1.63
C LYS A 205 25.24 -14.65 -1.25
N ILE A 206 26.19 -13.79 -0.95
CA ILE A 206 27.50 -14.15 -0.41
C ILE A 206 27.32 -14.33 1.10
N GLU A 207 27.44 -15.56 1.58
CA GLU A 207 27.48 -15.87 3.01
C GLU A 207 28.92 -15.75 3.52
N TYR A 208 29.11 -14.99 4.62
CA TYR A 208 30.39 -14.85 5.32
C TYR A 208 30.45 -15.77 6.53
#